data_AF-K2M280-F1
#
_entry.id   AF-K2M280-F1
#
_cell.length_a   1.000
_cell.length_b   1.000
_cell.length_c   1.000
_cell.angle_alpha   90.00
_cell.angle_beta   90.00
_cell.angle_gamma   90.00
#
_symmetry.space_group_name_H-M   'P 1'
#
loop_
_entity.id
_entity.type
_entity.pdbx_description
1 polymer ?
#
loop_
_entity_poly.entity_id
_entity_poly.type
_entity_poly.pdbx_seq_one_letter_code
_entity_poly.pdbx_strand_id
1 'polypeptide(L)'
;MACEWYAANTARVLSPQKLSCGNMLFFNKSNTLQYIPLGVVGIISPWNFPFTIPFSEVIMALMAGNGVVLKVATATTHVGRFIEECISAGGFPPGLFVHVVMNGSDVGPAMLKAGVDKLFFTGSVQVGKQLMAAAAETLTPVSLELGGNDPMIVLADASIERAVNCALWAGFQNAGQACASVERIYVHESIHDEFLAELAAKTRALRHGPDVNFNVDIGAVTTEAQLRTIKEHVEDAVSRGARIVAQSTPTGDVTSGNFYPATVLTGVTADMLVMREETFGPVLPVVPFSTEEEAIAMANDCRFALTSSVFSRNRTNAWRVATKLESGVVSINDHLYEHGMSEVPWGGWKNSGIGRTHGELGLKEMCHVRCINDDCLPSGFIHRNLWWFPQSRELYDTLLHAVSVAAPRGVTHAMANFFSLMKRAGVMLRPWRHHIPTREGKSKIL
;
A
#
# COMPACT_ATOMS: atom_id res chain seq x y z
N MET A 1 1.80 -14.12 -15.08
CA MET A 1 0.86 -13.24 -14.35
C MET A 1 1.38 -11.81 -14.23
N ALA A 2 2.30 -11.46 -13.31
CA ALA A 2 2.75 -10.07 -13.14
C ALA A 2 3.31 -9.43 -14.42
N CYS A 3 4.26 -10.09 -15.09
CA CYS A 3 4.82 -9.59 -16.36
C CYS A 3 3.74 -9.37 -17.43
N GLU A 4 2.78 -10.29 -17.56
CA GLU A 4 1.69 -10.18 -18.55
C GLU A 4 0.77 -9.01 -18.22
N TRP A 5 0.43 -8.83 -16.94
CA TRP A 5 -0.43 -7.73 -16.53
C TRP A 5 0.22 -6.38 -16.81
N TYR A 6 1.47 -6.18 -16.39
CA TYR A 6 2.18 -4.91 -16.64
C TYR A 6 2.39 -4.67 -18.13
N ALA A 7 2.81 -5.69 -18.90
CA ALA A 7 2.96 -5.58 -20.34
C ALA A 7 1.66 -5.13 -21.05
N ALA A 8 0.51 -5.66 -20.62
CA ALA A 8 -0.78 -5.33 -21.20
C ALA A 8 -1.34 -3.96 -20.75
N ASN A 9 -0.98 -3.48 -19.55
CA ASN A 9 -1.67 -2.34 -18.92
C ASN A 9 -0.84 -1.06 -18.81
N THR A 10 0.49 -1.13 -18.78
CA THR A 10 1.35 0.02 -18.46
C THR A 10 1.10 1.23 -19.35
N ALA A 11 1.03 1.03 -20.67
CA ALA A 11 0.81 2.12 -21.62
C ALA A 11 -0.53 2.84 -21.39
N ARG A 12 -1.58 2.10 -21.03
CA ARG A 12 -2.89 2.67 -20.70
C ARG A 12 -2.85 3.40 -19.36
N VAL A 13 -2.29 2.76 -18.33
CA VAL A 13 -2.25 3.28 -16.95
C VAL A 13 -1.45 4.58 -16.86
N LEU A 14 -0.32 4.66 -17.56
CA LEU A 14 0.57 5.82 -17.54
C LEU A 14 0.29 6.83 -18.67
N SER A 15 -0.79 6.63 -19.45
CA SER A 15 -1.19 7.58 -20.49
C SER A 15 -1.59 8.94 -19.89
N PRO A 16 -1.37 10.06 -20.60
CA PRO A 16 -1.79 11.37 -20.12
C PRO A 16 -3.29 11.44 -19.81
N GLN A 17 -3.65 11.95 -18.63
CA GLN A 17 -5.03 12.02 -18.17
C GLN A 17 -5.52 13.46 -18.10
N LYS A 18 -6.59 13.80 -18.82
CA LYS A 18 -7.23 15.11 -18.70
C LYS A 18 -8.08 15.17 -17.44
N LEU A 19 -7.91 16.22 -16.65
CA LEU A 19 -8.77 16.49 -15.51
C LEU A 19 -10.00 17.28 -15.94
N SER A 20 -11.15 16.96 -15.35
CA SER A 20 -12.37 17.71 -15.55
C SER A 20 -12.21 19.15 -15.06
N CYS A 21 -12.68 20.13 -15.85
CA CYS A 21 -12.76 21.52 -15.40
C CYS A 21 -13.88 21.66 -14.36
N GLY A 22 -13.51 21.76 -13.08
CA GLY A 22 -14.46 21.84 -11.97
C GLY A 22 -14.93 23.26 -11.63
N ASN A 23 -14.39 24.29 -12.30
CA ASN A 23 -14.67 25.68 -11.95
C ASN A 23 -14.84 26.54 -13.21
N MET A 24 -16.05 27.07 -13.40
CA MET A 24 -16.40 27.92 -14.55
C MET A 24 -15.59 29.22 -14.62
N LEU A 25 -15.00 29.69 -13.52
CA LEU A 25 -14.07 30.83 -13.55
C LEU A 25 -12.79 30.53 -14.35
N PHE A 26 -12.41 29.26 -14.43
CA PHE A 26 -11.24 28.76 -15.13
C PHE A 26 -11.62 27.90 -16.33
N PHE A 27 -12.76 28.18 -16.97
CA PHE A 27 -13.28 27.42 -18.12
C PHE A 27 -12.28 27.35 -19.28
N ASN A 28 -11.39 28.34 -19.40
CA ASN A 28 -10.37 28.42 -20.43
C ASN A 28 -9.08 27.64 -20.09
N LYS A 29 -9.02 27.01 -18.92
CA LYS A 29 -7.86 26.23 -18.49
C LYS A 29 -8.09 24.75 -18.75
N SER A 30 -7.12 24.12 -19.39
CA SER A 30 -7.06 22.67 -19.59
C SER A 30 -5.94 22.10 -18.72
N ASN A 31 -6.24 21.05 -17.95
CA ASN A 31 -5.28 20.39 -17.07
C ASN A 31 -5.05 18.96 -17.54
N THR A 32 -3.80 18.60 -17.84
CA THR A 32 -3.43 17.24 -18.24
C THR A 32 -2.35 16.70 -17.30
N LEU A 33 -2.65 15.61 -16.60
CA LEU A 33 -1.68 14.85 -15.83
C LEU A 33 -0.81 14.00 -16.76
N GLN A 34 0.48 13.94 -16.44
CA GLN A 34 1.47 13.09 -17.08
C GLN A 34 2.26 12.35 -16.00
N TYR A 35 2.64 11.12 -16.31
CA TYR A 35 3.45 10.26 -15.45
C TYR A 35 4.84 10.15 -16.07
N ILE A 36 5.85 10.62 -15.36
CA ILE A 36 7.24 10.65 -15.80
C ILE A 36 8.03 9.67 -14.93
N PRO A 37 8.93 8.82 -15.48
CA PRO A 37 9.77 7.96 -14.67
C PRO A 37 10.52 8.77 -13.60
N LEU A 38 10.73 8.17 -12.43
CA LEU A 38 11.49 8.76 -11.33
C LEU A 38 12.97 8.90 -11.68
N GLY A 39 13.55 7.87 -12.29
CA GLY A 39 14.98 7.76 -12.53
C GLY A 39 15.50 6.40 -12.09
N VAL A 40 16.23 6.34 -10.97
CA VAL A 40 16.74 5.10 -10.36
C VAL A 40 15.96 4.75 -9.10
N VAL A 41 15.39 3.55 -9.08
CA VAL A 41 14.67 3.00 -7.94
C VAL A 41 15.55 1.99 -7.20
N GLY A 42 15.82 2.23 -5.93
CA GLY A 42 16.43 1.24 -5.03
C GLY A 42 15.36 0.31 -4.47
N ILE A 43 15.59 -1.01 -4.52
CA ILE A 43 14.67 -2.03 -4.00
C ILE A 43 15.43 -2.89 -2.99
N ILE A 44 14.94 -2.95 -1.75
CA ILE A 44 15.47 -3.81 -0.69
C ILE A 44 14.38 -4.79 -0.27
N SER A 45 14.56 -6.08 -0.59
CA SER A 45 13.52 -7.09 -0.44
C SER A 45 13.79 -8.10 0.70
N PRO A 46 12.74 -8.74 1.24
CA PRO A 46 12.83 -9.70 2.34
C PRO A 46 13.21 -11.10 1.83
N TRP A 47 13.32 -12.04 2.77
CA TRP A 47 13.66 -13.44 2.51
C TRP A 47 12.44 -14.37 2.40
N ASN A 48 11.26 -13.95 2.86
CA ASN A 48 10.10 -14.84 3.03
C ASN A 48 9.44 -15.22 1.71
N PHE A 49 9.36 -14.28 0.77
CA PHE A 49 8.98 -14.55 -0.62
C PHE A 49 10.04 -13.97 -1.55
N PRO A 50 11.22 -14.63 -1.63
CA PRO A 50 12.44 -13.99 -2.12
C PRO A 50 12.47 -13.78 -3.62
N PHE A 51 11.57 -14.41 -4.37
CA PHE A 51 11.41 -14.20 -5.80
C PHE A 51 10.24 -13.25 -6.09
N THR A 52 9.04 -13.59 -5.63
CA THR A 52 7.81 -12.90 -6.07
C THR A 52 7.75 -11.44 -5.64
N ILE A 53 8.14 -11.11 -4.41
CA ILE A 53 8.18 -9.73 -3.92
C ILE A 53 9.13 -8.87 -4.77
N PRO A 54 10.46 -9.11 -4.78
CA PRO A 54 11.36 -8.24 -5.52
C PRO A 54 11.11 -8.26 -7.03
N PHE A 55 10.77 -9.42 -7.60
CA PHE A 55 10.57 -9.51 -9.05
C PHE A 55 9.37 -8.67 -9.51
N SER A 56 8.27 -8.66 -8.75
CA SER A 56 7.10 -7.82 -9.06
C SER A 56 7.45 -6.32 -9.04
N GLU A 57 8.20 -5.86 -8.04
CA GLU A 57 8.64 -4.47 -7.89
C GLU A 57 9.66 -4.07 -8.97
N VAL A 58 10.59 -4.95 -9.31
CA VAL A 58 11.57 -4.75 -10.40
C VAL A 58 10.84 -4.57 -11.73
N ILE A 59 9.92 -5.48 -12.07
CA ILE A 59 9.15 -5.38 -13.32
C ILE A 59 8.31 -4.10 -13.34
N MET A 60 7.67 -3.75 -12.23
CA MET A 60 6.90 -2.51 -12.12
C MET A 60 7.76 -1.27 -12.38
N ALA A 61 8.95 -1.19 -11.77
CA ALA A 61 9.88 -0.07 -11.95
C ALA A 61 10.41 0.02 -13.39
N LEU A 62 10.85 -1.09 -13.97
CA LEU A 62 11.35 -1.16 -15.35
C LEU A 62 10.26 -0.80 -16.36
N MET A 63 9.04 -1.30 -16.17
CA MET A 63 7.90 -0.99 -17.03
C MET A 63 7.48 0.49 -16.95
N ALA A 64 7.62 1.11 -15.78
CA ALA A 64 7.44 2.56 -15.62
C ALA A 64 8.61 3.40 -16.21
N GLY A 65 9.64 2.76 -16.76
CA GLY A 65 10.77 3.43 -17.42
C GLY A 65 11.93 3.80 -16.51
N ASN A 66 12.04 3.19 -15.33
CA ASN A 66 13.10 3.46 -14.36
C ASN A 66 14.28 2.50 -14.51
N GLY A 67 15.46 2.93 -14.06
CA GLY A 67 16.56 2.03 -13.69
C GLY A 67 16.34 1.46 -12.29
N VAL A 68 16.96 0.31 -11.98
CA VAL A 68 16.73 -0.43 -10.74
C VAL A 68 18.05 -0.88 -10.11
N VAL A 69 18.18 -0.66 -8.80
CA VAL A 69 19.20 -1.30 -7.95
C VAL A 69 18.52 -2.21 -6.95
N LEU A 70 18.64 -3.53 -7.13
CA LEU A 70 18.03 -4.54 -6.27
C LEU A 70 19.03 -5.04 -5.22
N LYS A 71 18.58 -5.14 -3.98
CA LYS A 71 19.22 -5.97 -2.95
C LYS A 71 18.21 -6.93 -2.36
N VAL A 72 18.48 -8.22 -2.50
CA VAL A 72 17.69 -9.27 -1.82
C VAL A 72 18.23 -9.54 -0.41
N ALA A 73 17.44 -10.20 0.45
CA ALA A 73 17.92 -10.64 1.74
C ALA A 73 19.16 -11.54 1.62
N THR A 74 20.10 -11.44 2.57
CA THR A 74 21.37 -12.18 2.54
C THR A 74 21.17 -13.69 2.54
N ALA A 75 20.07 -14.17 3.14
CA ALA A 75 19.70 -15.58 3.14
C ALA A 75 19.29 -16.12 1.75
N THR A 76 19.01 -15.25 0.78
CA THR A 76 18.39 -15.62 -0.50
C THR A 76 19.12 -15.03 -1.71
N THR A 77 20.44 -14.80 -1.60
CA THR A 77 21.28 -14.19 -2.65
C THR A 77 21.27 -14.96 -3.98
N HIS A 78 21.14 -16.29 -3.93
CA HIS A 78 20.98 -17.11 -5.14
C HIS A 78 19.71 -16.76 -5.94
N VAL A 79 18.63 -16.35 -5.26
CA VAL A 79 17.40 -15.89 -5.93
C VAL A 79 17.63 -14.54 -6.62
N GLY A 80 18.42 -13.65 -6.03
CA GLY A 80 18.81 -12.39 -6.67
C GLY A 80 19.56 -12.60 -7.99
N ARG A 81 20.47 -13.58 -8.04
CA ARG A 81 21.15 -13.98 -9.28
C ARG A 81 20.18 -14.54 -10.32
N PHE A 82 19.20 -15.34 -9.90
CA PHE A 82 18.18 -15.84 -10.82
C PHE A 82 17.32 -14.69 -11.39
N ILE A 83 17.01 -13.67 -10.59
CA ILE A 83 16.34 -12.45 -11.08
C ILE A 83 17.21 -11.72 -12.13
N GLU A 84 18.52 -11.58 -11.92
CA GLU A 84 19.43 -11.02 -12.94
C GLU A 84 19.34 -11.79 -14.26
N GLU A 85 19.29 -13.12 -14.22
CA GLU A 85 19.16 -13.97 -15.41
C GLU A 85 17.81 -13.75 -16.11
N CYS A 86 16.70 -13.67 -15.35
CA CYS A 86 15.38 -13.36 -15.90
C CYS A 86 15.33 -12.00 -16.60
N ILE A 87 15.89 -10.96 -15.98
CA ILE A 87 15.93 -9.60 -16.57
C ILE A 87 16.84 -9.59 -17.79
N SER A 88 18.00 -10.24 -17.73
CA SER A 88 18.92 -10.33 -18.87
C SER A 88 18.28 -11.03 -20.07
N ALA A 89 17.49 -12.08 -19.83
CA ALA A 89 16.73 -12.77 -20.87
C ALA A 89 15.67 -11.89 -21.54
N GLY A 90 15.19 -10.85 -20.85
CA GLY A 90 14.23 -9.86 -21.39
C GLY A 90 14.83 -8.88 -22.40
N GLY A 91 16.17 -8.83 -22.56
CA GLY A 91 16.83 -7.97 -23.54
C GLY A 91 16.79 -6.47 -23.23
N PHE A 92 16.66 -6.09 -21.96
CA PHE A 92 16.70 -4.69 -21.54
C PHE A 92 18.06 -4.03 -21.81
N PRO A 93 18.12 -2.69 -21.98
CA PRO A 93 19.38 -1.98 -22.13
C PRO A 93 20.38 -2.30 -21.00
N PRO A 94 21.68 -2.50 -21.32
CA PRO A 94 22.70 -2.74 -20.30
C PRO A 94 22.73 -1.63 -19.25
N GLY A 95 22.88 -2.01 -17.98
CA GLY A 95 22.96 -1.08 -16.85
C GLY A 95 21.62 -0.57 -16.31
N LEU A 96 20.48 -0.94 -16.93
CA LEU A 96 19.16 -0.56 -16.41
C LEU A 96 18.78 -1.31 -15.13
N PHE A 97 19.38 -2.48 -14.90
CA PHE A 97 19.19 -3.27 -13.68
C PHE A 97 20.55 -3.69 -13.12
N VAL A 98 20.73 -3.50 -11.82
CA VAL A 98 21.90 -3.98 -11.06
C VAL A 98 21.39 -4.66 -9.80
N HIS A 99 21.84 -5.89 -9.55
CA HIS A 99 21.65 -6.51 -8.24
C HIS A 99 22.97 -6.45 -7.45
N VAL A 100 22.84 -6.09 -6.17
CA VAL A 100 23.97 -5.89 -5.27
C VAL A 100 23.91 -6.89 -4.11
N VAL A 101 25.06 -7.48 -3.82
CA VAL A 101 25.24 -8.36 -2.66
C VAL A 101 25.94 -7.58 -1.57
N MET A 102 25.19 -7.17 -0.56
CA MET A 102 25.66 -6.33 0.54
C MET A 102 24.91 -6.66 1.83
N ASN A 103 25.54 -6.39 2.97
CA ASN A 103 24.89 -6.49 4.28
C ASN A 103 23.67 -5.56 4.37
N GLY A 104 22.62 -6.03 5.06
CA GLY A 104 21.37 -5.29 5.19
C GLY A 104 21.51 -3.94 5.89
N SER A 105 22.42 -3.82 6.88
CA SER A 105 22.68 -2.58 7.61
C SER A 105 23.29 -1.48 6.73
N ASP A 106 24.01 -1.87 5.68
CA ASP A 106 24.88 -0.95 4.93
C ASP A 106 24.21 -0.48 3.64
N VAL A 107 23.37 -1.33 3.04
CA VAL A 107 22.83 -1.10 1.69
C VAL A 107 21.84 0.06 1.61
N GLY A 108 20.95 0.22 2.59
CA GLY A 108 19.98 1.31 2.60
C GLY A 108 20.66 2.69 2.64
N PRO A 109 21.52 2.95 3.64
CA PRO A 109 22.32 4.17 3.68
C PRO A 109 23.19 4.37 2.42
N ALA A 110 23.77 3.29 1.88
CA ALA A 110 24.57 3.38 0.66
C ALA A 110 23.73 3.80 -0.56
N MET A 111 22.54 3.22 -0.76
CA MET A 111 21.62 3.58 -1.85
C MET A 111 21.15 5.05 -1.72
N LEU A 112 20.80 5.48 -0.51
CA LEU A 112 20.39 6.87 -0.25
C LEU A 112 21.54 7.85 -0.55
N LYS A 113 22.76 7.55 -0.06
CA LYS A 113 23.95 8.35 -0.35
C LYS A 113 24.33 8.38 -1.83
N ALA A 114 24.07 7.28 -2.55
CA ALA A 114 24.27 7.20 -3.99
C ALA A 114 23.24 8.00 -4.80
N GLY A 115 22.17 8.48 -4.17
CA GLY A 115 21.17 9.35 -4.79
C GLY A 115 20.12 8.60 -5.60
N VAL A 116 19.62 7.46 -5.11
CA VAL A 116 18.40 6.85 -5.70
C VAL A 116 17.22 7.82 -5.61
N ASP A 117 16.40 7.88 -6.67
CA ASP A 117 15.25 8.78 -6.77
C ASP A 117 14.06 8.30 -5.93
N LYS A 118 14.02 7.01 -5.58
CA LYS A 118 13.06 6.43 -4.63
C LYS A 118 13.61 5.12 -4.05
N LEU A 119 13.30 4.87 -2.78
CA LEU A 119 13.64 3.62 -2.10
C LEU A 119 12.38 2.80 -1.77
N PHE A 120 12.28 1.60 -2.33
CA PHE A 120 11.34 0.57 -1.92
C PHE A 120 12.00 -0.34 -0.91
N PHE A 121 11.36 -0.51 0.24
CA PHE A 121 11.82 -1.39 1.29
C PHE A 121 10.67 -2.27 1.77
N THR A 122 10.92 -3.57 1.76
CA THR A 122 9.99 -4.56 2.27
C THR A 122 10.66 -5.33 3.42
N GLY A 123 10.12 -5.23 4.63
CA GLY A 123 10.75 -5.80 5.83
C GLY A 123 10.18 -5.29 7.16
N SER A 124 11.00 -5.27 8.22
CA SER A 124 10.50 -4.95 9.57
C SER A 124 10.23 -3.47 9.79
N VAL A 125 9.27 -3.16 10.67
CA VAL A 125 8.89 -1.78 11.02
C VAL A 125 10.08 -0.97 11.54
N GLN A 126 10.93 -1.58 12.36
CA GLN A 126 12.10 -0.92 12.93
C GLN A 126 13.05 -0.45 11.83
N VAL A 127 13.38 -1.31 10.86
CA VAL A 127 14.28 -0.95 9.76
C VAL A 127 13.61 0.06 8.83
N GLY A 128 12.32 -0.09 8.53
CA GLY A 128 11.57 0.87 7.73
C GLY A 128 11.62 2.29 8.31
N LYS A 129 11.44 2.43 9.63
CA LYS A 129 11.57 3.72 10.33
C LYS A 129 12.98 4.31 10.26
N GLN A 130 14.01 3.47 10.39
CA GLN A 130 15.42 3.89 10.26
C GLN A 130 15.73 4.40 8.85
N LEU A 131 15.26 3.68 7.81
CA LEU A 131 15.46 4.08 6.42
C LEU A 131 14.69 5.36 6.09
N MET A 132 13.47 5.51 6.57
CA MET A 132 12.69 6.74 6.40
C MET A 132 13.38 7.95 7.05
N ALA A 133 13.95 7.77 8.25
CA ALA A 133 14.72 8.82 8.91
C ALA A 133 15.98 9.22 8.12
N ALA A 134 16.71 8.24 7.59
CA ALA A 134 17.88 8.49 6.74
C ALA A 134 17.48 9.17 5.41
N ALA A 135 16.39 8.74 4.79
CA ALA A 135 15.91 9.28 3.51
C ALA A 135 15.44 10.74 3.63
N ALA A 136 15.09 11.19 4.83
CA ALA A 136 14.72 12.58 5.09
C ALA A 136 15.88 13.56 4.89
N GLU A 137 17.14 13.12 4.99
CA GLU A 137 18.32 13.98 4.77
C GLU A 137 18.40 14.50 3.32
N THR A 138 17.95 13.69 2.36
CA THR A 138 17.96 13.99 0.91
C THR A 138 16.58 14.24 0.34
N LEU A 139 15.53 14.17 1.18
CA LEU A 139 14.12 14.16 0.75
C LEU A 139 13.81 13.05 -0.27
N THR A 140 14.54 11.93 -0.21
CA THR A 140 14.29 10.78 -1.06
C THR A 140 12.97 10.12 -0.65
N PRO A 141 11.98 10.02 -1.56
CA PRO A 141 10.74 9.30 -1.27
C PRO A 141 10.99 7.84 -0.92
N VAL A 142 10.18 7.29 -0.03
CA VAL A 142 10.21 5.87 0.35
C VAL A 142 8.86 5.22 0.10
N SER A 143 8.87 3.96 -0.31
CA SER A 143 7.72 3.05 -0.23
C SER A 143 8.09 1.93 0.74
N LEU A 144 7.34 1.81 1.82
CA LEU A 144 7.61 0.90 2.93
C LEU A 144 6.48 -0.12 3.00
N GLU A 145 6.79 -1.38 2.69
CA GLU A 145 5.89 -2.52 2.86
C GLU A 145 6.35 -3.29 4.10
N LEU A 146 5.63 -3.12 5.21
CA LEU A 146 6.09 -3.58 6.52
C LEU A 146 5.22 -4.73 7.04
N GLY A 147 5.44 -5.10 8.29
CA GLY A 147 4.76 -6.22 8.92
C GLY A 147 3.25 -6.04 9.11
N GLY A 148 2.60 -7.15 9.47
CA GLY A 148 1.18 -7.25 9.77
C GLY A 148 0.92 -7.86 11.15
N ASN A 149 -0.36 -7.93 11.49
CA ASN A 149 -0.89 -8.81 12.53
C ASN A 149 -2.38 -8.96 12.19
N ASP A 150 -2.63 -9.69 11.12
CA ASP A 150 -3.82 -9.50 10.31
C ASP A 150 -5.03 -10.23 10.94
N PRO A 151 -6.18 -9.54 11.10
CA PRO A 151 -7.34 -10.12 11.71
C PRO A 151 -8.21 -10.89 10.71
N MET A 152 -8.74 -12.02 11.16
CA MET A 152 -9.75 -12.83 10.49
C MET A 152 -11.02 -12.86 11.34
N ILE A 153 -12.10 -12.25 10.85
CA ILE A 153 -13.41 -12.25 11.51
C ILE A 153 -14.29 -13.35 10.92
N VAL A 154 -14.89 -14.19 11.76
CA VAL A 154 -15.80 -15.28 11.37
C VAL A 154 -17.17 -15.04 11.99
N LEU A 155 -18.13 -14.59 11.17
CA LEU A 155 -19.49 -14.27 11.61
C LEU A 155 -20.32 -15.54 11.89
N ALA A 156 -21.40 -15.38 12.65
CA ALA A 156 -22.26 -16.48 13.10
C ALA A 156 -22.80 -17.38 11.96
N ASP A 157 -23.01 -16.82 10.77
CA ASP A 157 -23.57 -17.54 9.61
C ASP A 157 -22.49 -18.13 8.68
N ALA A 158 -21.21 -17.92 9.00
CA ALA A 158 -20.08 -18.34 8.18
C ALA A 158 -20.05 -19.86 7.94
N SER A 159 -19.44 -20.25 6.83
CA SER A 159 -19.10 -21.66 6.60
C SER A 159 -17.86 -22.02 7.39
N ILE A 160 -18.03 -22.72 8.52
CA ILE A 160 -16.94 -23.14 9.42
C ILE A 160 -15.84 -23.88 8.64
N GLU A 161 -16.20 -24.87 7.82
CA GLU A 161 -15.27 -25.61 6.96
C GLU A 161 -14.36 -24.68 6.13
N ARG A 162 -14.95 -23.69 5.44
CA ARG A 162 -14.21 -22.76 4.57
C ARG A 162 -13.34 -21.82 5.38
N ALA A 163 -13.87 -21.28 6.48
CA ALA A 163 -13.14 -20.38 7.36
C ALA A 163 -11.94 -21.10 8.00
N VAL A 164 -12.11 -22.34 8.48
CA VAL A 164 -11.01 -23.14 9.04
C VAL A 164 -9.96 -23.46 7.99
N ASN A 165 -10.36 -23.91 6.79
CA ASN A 165 -9.39 -24.22 5.73
C ASN A 165 -8.58 -22.99 5.33
N CYS A 166 -9.21 -21.82 5.26
CA CYS A 166 -8.51 -20.55 5.03
C CYS A 166 -7.60 -20.17 6.20
N ALA A 167 -8.04 -20.32 7.45
CA ALA A 167 -7.24 -20.00 8.63
C ALA A 167 -5.95 -20.85 8.66
N LEU A 168 -6.04 -22.15 8.38
CA LEU A 168 -4.88 -23.04 8.29
C LEU A 168 -3.91 -22.59 7.19
N TRP A 169 -4.42 -22.30 6.00
CA TRP A 169 -3.59 -21.85 4.88
C TRP A 169 -2.94 -20.49 5.19
N ALA A 170 -3.74 -19.48 5.50
CA ALA A 170 -3.26 -18.12 5.68
C ALA A 170 -2.47 -17.92 6.98
N GLY A 171 -2.63 -18.78 7.99
CA GLY A 171 -1.86 -18.73 9.23
C GLY A 171 -0.58 -19.57 9.22
N PHE A 172 -0.53 -20.65 8.44
CA PHE A 172 0.58 -21.63 8.51
C PHE A 172 1.39 -21.77 7.21
N GLN A 173 0.93 -21.24 6.09
CA GLN A 173 1.72 -21.22 4.84
C GLN A 173 3.07 -20.55 5.09
N ASN A 174 4.13 -21.10 4.48
CA ASN A 174 5.52 -20.67 4.70
C ASN A 174 5.93 -20.67 6.19
N ALA A 175 5.39 -21.60 6.98
CA ALA A 175 5.51 -21.64 8.44
C ALA A 175 5.03 -20.34 9.11
N GLY A 176 3.96 -19.73 8.58
CA GLY A 176 3.38 -18.48 9.05
C GLY A 176 4.20 -17.22 8.71
N GLN A 177 5.30 -17.35 7.97
CA GLN A 177 6.20 -16.25 7.63
C GLN A 177 5.71 -15.49 6.39
N ALA A 178 4.53 -14.90 6.47
CA ALA A 178 3.99 -13.97 5.47
C ALA A 178 3.57 -12.68 6.17
N CYS A 179 3.83 -11.53 5.54
CA CYS A 179 3.44 -10.23 6.12
C CYS A 179 1.93 -10.08 6.28
N ALA A 180 1.17 -10.79 5.44
CA ALA A 180 -0.28 -10.85 5.47
C ALA A 180 -0.81 -12.19 6.03
N SER A 181 -0.02 -12.86 6.88
CA SER A 181 -0.51 -14.05 7.58
C SER A 181 -1.66 -13.67 8.51
N VAL A 182 -2.68 -14.54 8.60
CA VAL A 182 -3.67 -14.43 9.67
C VAL A 182 -2.96 -14.67 11.01
N GLU A 183 -2.98 -13.68 11.88
CA GLU A 183 -2.37 -13.76 13.21
C GLU A 183 -3.38 -13.55 14.35
N ARG A 184 -4.60 -13.08 14.05
CA ARG A 184 -5.69 -12.93 15.05
C ARG A 184 -7.00 -13.44 14.48
N ILE A 185 -7.57 -14.49 15.07
CA ILE A 185 -8.88 -15.01 14.67
C ILE A 185 -9.93 -14.57 15.69
N TYR A 186 -10.97 -13.89 15.19
CA TYR A 186 -12.15 -13.51 15.96
C TYR A 186 -13.35 -14.30 15.45
N VAL A 187 -13.98 -15.08 16.32
CA VAL A 187 -15.10 -15.97 15.95
C VAL A 187 -16.34 -15.63 16.75
N HIS A 188 -17.50 -15.55 16.11
CA HIS A 188 -18.74 -15.29 16.82
C HIS A 188 -19.01 -16.40 17.86
N GLU A 189 -19.38 -16.02 19.08
CA GLU A 189 -19.51 -16.92 20.23
C GLU A 189 -20.40 -18.14 19.95
N SER A 190 -21.47 -17.96 19.15
CA SER A 190 -22.43 -19.02 18.82
C SER A 190 -21.85 -20.18 18.01
N ILE A 191 -20.70 -19.98 17.36
CA ILE A 191 -20.00 -21.01 16.54
C ILE A 191 -18.54 -21.21 16.98
N HIS A 192 -18.11 -20.56 18.06
CA HIS A 192 -16.72 -20.57 18.50
C HIS A 192 -16.20 -21.98 18.79
N ASP A 193 -16.94 -22.76 19.57
CA ASP A 193 -16.48 -24.09 20.00
C ASP A 193 -16.42 -25.09 18.84
N GLU A 194 -17.38 -25.03 17.91
CA GLU A 194 -17.39 -25.85 16.70
C GLU A 194 -16.22 -25.48 15.78
N PHE A 195 -15.98 -24.18 15.58
CA PHE A 195 -14.84 -23.69 14.80
C PHE A 195 -13.50 -24.12 15.43
N LEU A 196 -13.35 -23.96 16.76
CA LEU A 196 -12.11 -24.29 17.46
C LEU A 196 -11.83 -25.80 17.41
N ALA A 197 -12.86 -26.65 17.53
CA ALA A 197 -12.73 -28.09 17.43
C ALA A 197 -12.29 -28.53 16.02
N GLU A 198 -12.93 -27.97 14.98
CA GLU A 198 -12.60 -28.23 13.57
C GLU A 198 -11.16 -27.77 13.24
N LEU A 199 -10.79 -26.55 13.65
CA LEU A 199 -9.44 -26.01 13.48
C LEU A 199 -8.39 -26.85 14.20
N ALA A 200 -8.67 -27.28 15.43
CA ALA A 200 -7.78 -28.13 16.20
C ALA A 200 -7.57 -29.50 15.55
N ALA A 201 -8.64 -30.15 15.08
CA ALA A 201 -8.57 -31.45 14.43
C ALA A 201 -7.70 -31.40 13.17
N LYS A 202 -7.92 -30.40 12.30
CA LYS A 202 -7.15 -30.24 11.06
C LYS A 202 -5.72 -29.80 11.31
N THR A 203 -5.46 -28.93 12.31
CA THR A 203 -4.10 -28.56 12.69
C THR A 203 -3.27 -29.78 13.09
N ARG A 204 -3.83 -30.72 13.87
CA ARG A 204 -3.13 -31.97 14.25
C ARG A 204 -2.80 -32.86 13.07
N ALA A 205 -3.62 -32.82 12.02
CA ALA A 205 -3.42 -33.58 10.79
C ALA A 205 -2.30 -33.01 9.91
N LEU A 206 -1.93 -31.74 10.07
CA LEU A 206 -0.79 -31.14 9.36
C LEU A 206 0.52 -31.74 9.85
N ARG A 207 1.46 -31.91 8.92
CA ARG A 207 2.80 -32.46 9.15
C ARG A 207 3.83 -31.34 9.05
N HIS A 208 4.72 -31.22 10.03
CA HIS A 208 5.86 -30.30 9.95
C HIS A 208 7.19 -31.05 9.98
N GLY A 209 8.19 -30.55 9.24
CA GLY A 209 9.52 -31.14 9.23
C GLY A 209 10.33 -30.87 7.94
N PRO A 210 11.43 -31.60 7.72
CA PRO A 210 12.19 -31.48 6.48
C PRO A 210 11.43 -32.12 5.33
N ASP A 211 10.97 -31.32 4.36
CA ASP A 211 10.36 -31.85 3.13
C ASP A 211 11.44 -32.44 2.22
N VAL A 212 11.31 -33.72 1.93
CA VAL A 212 12.18 -34.45 1.00
C VAL A 212 11.40 -35.13 -0.13
N ASN A 213 10.05 -35.15 -0.07
CA ASN A 213 9.22 -35.82 -1.05
C ASN A 213 7.71 -35.46 -0.95
N PHE A 214 7.37 -34.18 -0.79
CA PHE A 214 5.98 -33.69 -0.69
C PHE A 214 5.18 -34.35 0.44
N ASN A 215 5.86 -34.77 1.50
CA ASN A 215 5.29 -35.49 2.65
C ASN A 215 5.21 -34.63 3.91
N VAL A 216 5.47 -33.34 3.78
CA VAL A 216 5.43 -32.33 4.82
C VAL A 216 4.57 -31.17 4.33
N ASP A 217 3.73 -30.64 5.22
CA ASP A 217 2.86 -29.51 4.91
C ASP A 217 3.49 -28.17 5.35
N ILE A 218 4.34 -28.19 6.38
CA ILE A 218 5.00 -27.01 6.97
C ILE A 218 6.50 -27.22 7.13
N GLY A 219 7.30 -26.35 6.49
CA GLY A 219 8.76 -26.37 6.55
C GLY A 219 9.35 -25.69 7.80
N ALA A 220 10.64 -25.38 7.74
CA ALA A 220 11.36 -24.69 8.80
C ALA A 220 11.09 -23.18 8.83
N VAL A 221 11.20 -22.59 10.02
CA VAL A 221 11.35 -21.15 10.21
C VAL A 221 12.73 -20.72 9.71
N THR A 222 12.82 -19.55 9.08
CA THR A 222 14.01 -19.15 8.31
C THR A 222 15.23 -18.91 9.18
N THR A 223 15.05 -18.36 10.39
CA THR A 223 16.16 -18.01 11.27
C THR A 223 15.90 -18.44 12.71
N GLU A 224 16.98 -18.71 13.45
CA GLU A 224 16.91 -19.03 14.88
C GLU A 224 16.38 -17.85 15.71
N ALA A 225 16.68 -16.62 15.28
CA ALA A 225 16.12 -15.42 15.90
C ALA A 225 14.59 -15.40 15.81
N GLN A 226 14.03 -15.66 14.62
CA GLN A 226 12.59 -15.74 14.44
C GLN A 226 11.98 -16.90 15.23
N LEU A 227 12.64 -18.06 15.27
CA LEU A 227 12.20 -19.20 16.08
C LEU A 227 12.11 -18.84 17.59
N ARG A 228 13.05 -18.05 18.10
CA ARG A 228 13.01 -17.56 19.48
C ARG A 228 11.83 -16.60 19.71
N THR A 229 11.58 -15.66 18.80
CA THR A 229 10.42 -14.76 18.88
C THR A 229 9.10 -15.53 18.94
N ILE A 230 8.94 -16.56 18.11
CA ILE A 230 7.74 -17.41 18.11
C ILE A 230 7.57 -18.10 19.47
N LYS A 231 8.65 -18.68 20.02
CA LYS A 231 8.63 -19.31 21.35
C LYS A 231 8.27 -18.31 22.44
N GLU A 232 8.91 -17.15 22.46
CA GLU A 232 8.65 -16.08 23.43
C GLU A 232 7.18 -15.63 23.42
N HIS A 233 6.58 -15.44 22.24
CA HIS A 233 5.18 -15.06 22.11
C HIS A 233 4.23 -16.13 22.65
N VAL A 234 4.47 -17.41 22.33
CA VAL A 234 3.64 -18.52 22.82
C VAL A 234 3.82 -18.74 24.33
N GLU A 235 5.04 -18.62 24.85
CA GLU A 235 5.35 -18.71 26.27
C GLU A 235 4.69 -17.57 27.07
N ASP A 236 4.73 -16.33 26.57
CA ASP A 236 4.02 -15.20 27.17
C ASP A 236 2.51 -15.49 27.27
N ALA A 237 1.90 -15.91 26.16
CA ALA A 237 0.47 -16.22 26.13
C ALA A 237 0.10 -17.33 27.14
N VAL A 238 0.84 -18.44 27.16
CA VAL A 238 0.58 -19.56 28.07
C VAL A 238 0.80 -19.16 29.53
N SER A 239 1.86 -18.39 29.83
CA SER A 239 2.13 -17.89 31.19
C SER A 239 1.02 -16.98 31.74
N ARG A 240 0.25 -16.34 30.83
CA ARG A 240 -0.88 -15.47 31.13
C ARG A 240 -2.25 -16.16 31.06
N GLY A 241 -2.27 -17.49 30.89
CA GLY A 241 -3.48 -18.30 30.96
C GLY A 241 -4.07 -18.75 29.62
N ALA A 242 -3.44 -18.42 28.49
CA ALA A 242 -3.81 -19.04 27.22
C ALA A 242 -3.49 -20.54 27.22
N ARG A 243 -4.19 -21.30 26.38
CA ARG A 243 -4.01 -22.75 26.25
C ARG A 243 -3.69 -23.13 24.82
N ILE A 244 -2.71 -24.01 24.65
CA ILE A 244 -2.45 -24.70 23.39
C ILE A 244 -3.53 -25.75 23.19
N VAL A 245 -4.38 -25.59 22.17
CA VAL A 245 -5.47 -26.54 21.87
C VAL A 245 -5.10 -27.57 20.81
N ALA A 246 -4.13 -27.26 19.95
CA ALA A 246 -3.64 -28.17 18.92
C ALA A 246 -2.24 -27.77 18.46
N GLN A 247 -1.48 -28.79 18.06
CA GLN A 247 -0.22 -28.64 17.38
C GLN A 247 -0.13 -29.63 16.21
N SER A 248 0.50 -29.21 15.11
CA SER A 248 0.82 -30.10 13.98
C SER A 248 1.76 -31.24 14.37
N THR A 249 1.73 -32.33 13.61
CA THR A 249 2.49 -33.56 13.88
C THR A 249 3.90 -33.49 13.28
N PRO A 250 4.98 -33.76 14.05
CA PRO A 250 6.33 -33.80 13.51
C PRO A 250 6.50 -34.97 12.54
N THR A 251 7.20 -34.76 11.43
CA THR A 251 7.52 -35.78 10.44
C THR A 251 9.00 -35.67 10.06
N GLY A 252 9.77 -36.76 10.23
CA GLY A 252 11.21 -36.75 10.03
C GLY A 252 11.99 -36.18 11.22
N ASP A 253 13.26 -35.84 11.02
CA ASP A 253 14.10 -35.23 12.05
C ASP A 253 13.81 -33.73 12.16
N VAL A 254 13.00 -33.37 13.16
CA VAL A 254 12.68 -31.98 13.50
C VAL A 254 13.61 -31.39 14.57
N THR A 255 14.58 -32.16 15.04
CA THR A 255 15.58 -31.69 16.02
C THR A 255 16.76 -30.99 15.34
N SER A 256 17.03 -31.37 14.09
CA SER A 256 18.07 -30.77 13.26
C SER A 256 17.48 -29.67 12.36
N GLY A 257 17.20 -28.50 12.92
CA GLY A 257 16.74 -27.33 12.15
C GLY A 257 15.81 -26.42 12.95
N ASN A 258 15.37 -25.33 12.32
CA ASN A 258 14.50 -24.33 12.95
C ASN A 258 13.01 -24.69 12.78
N PHE A 259 12.61 -25.89 13.19
CA PHE A 259 11.21 -26.32 13.08
C PHE A 259 10.38 -25.84 14.28
N TYR A 260 9.14 -25.43 14.02
CA TYR A 260 8.16 -25.10 15.05
C TYR A 260 6.80 -25.66 14.64
N PRO A 261 6.07 -26.34 15.53
CA PRO A 261 4.74 -26.86 15.20
C PRO A 261 3.77 -25.70 14.95
N ALA A 262 2.95 -25.80 13.90
CA ALA A 262 1.75 -24.99 13.80
C ALA A 262 0.91 -25.15 15.06
N THR A 263 0.60 -24.04 15.74
CA THR A 263 0.08 -24.01 17.10
C THR A 263 -1.19 -23.17 17.15
N VAL A 264 -2.28 -23.74 17.68
CA VAL A 264 -3.54 -23.01 17.90
C VAL A 264 -3.68 -22.70 19.38
N LEU A 265 -4.01 -21.44 19.71
CA LEU A 265 -4.20 -20.95 21.07
C LEU A 265 -5.66 -20.53 21.30
N THR A 266 -6.16 -20.78 22.50
CA THR A 266 -7.43 -20.22 23.00
C THR A 266 -7.27 -19.62 24.38
N GLY A 267 -8.25 -18.85 24.85
CA GLY A 267 -8.16 -18.11 26.12
C GLY A 267 -7.15 -16.96 26.06
N VAL A 268 -6.92 -16.42 24.87
CA VAL A 268 -5.96 -15.36 24.59
C VAL A 268 -6.60 -14.00 24.89
N THR A 269 -5.87 -13.12 25.56
CA THR A 269 -6.33 -11.77 25.89
C THR A 269 -5.60 -10.72 25.06
N ALA A 270 -6.19 -9.53 24.93
CA ALA A 270 -5.68 -8.47 24.07
C ALA A 270 -4.30 -7.92 24.50
N ASP A 271 -3.82 -8.18 25.72
CA ASP A 271 -2.52 -7.73 26.23
C ASP A 271 -1.37 -8.72 25.97
N MET A 272 -1.66 -9.94 25.52
CA MET A 272 -0.63 -10.94 25.20
C MET A 272 0.14 -10.57 23.92
N LEU A 273 1.42 -10.95 23.85
CA LEU A 273 2.30 -10.58 22.72
C LEU A 273 1.74 -11.04 21.37
N VAL A 274 1.19 -12.27 21.29
CA VAL A 274 0.54 -12.81 20.09
C VAL A 274 -0.60 -11.93 19.53
N MET A 275 -1.20 -11.06 20.36
CA MET A 275 -2.28 -10.15 19.95
C MET A 275 -1.78 -8.72 19.63
N ARG A 276 -0.54 -8.37 19.98
CA ARG A 276 -0.01 -6.98 19.91
C ARG A 276 1.19 -6.82 18.98
N GLU A 277 2.02 -7.85 18.90
CA GLU A 277 3.23 -7.91 18.11
C GLU A 277 3.01 -8.78 16.86
N GLU A 278 3.86 -8.65 15.85
CA GLU A 278 3.90 -9.57 14.72
C GLU A 278 4.69 -10.82 15.14
N THR A 279 4.06 -11.98 15.12
CA THR A 279 4.68 -13.26 15.50
C THR A 279 5.49 -13.82 14.33
N PHE A 280 5.02 -13.62 13.09
CA PHE A 280 5.68 -14.07 11.85
C PHE A 280 6.06 -15.55 11.91
N GLY A 281 5.12 -16.37 12.37
CA GLY A 281 5.30 -17.79 12.66
C GLY A 281 3.96 -18.51 12.71
N PRO A 282 3.96 -19.85 12.79
CA PRO A 282 2.75 -20.62 12.56
C PRO A 282 1.92 -20.72 13.85
N VAL A 283 1.35 -19.59 14.30
CA VAL A 283 0.58 -19.48 15.54
C VAL A 283 -0.76 -18.81 15.28
N LEU A 284 -1.85 -19.45 15.68
CA LEU A 284 -3.22 -18.96 15.51
C LEU A 284 -3.93 -18.80 16.87
N PRO A 285 -3.97 -17.58 17.45
CA PRO A 285 -4.84 -17.28 18.57
C PRO A 285 -6.29 -17.11 18.11
N VAL A 286 -7.22 -17.73 18.83
CA VAL A 286 -8.67 -17.68 18.57
C VAL A 286 -9.38 -17.04 19.76
N VAL A 287 -10.15 -16.00 19.49
CA VAL A 287 -10.87 -15.20 20.50
C VAL A 287 -12.36 -15.09 20.12
N PRO A 288 -13.30 -15.35 21.03
CA PRO A 288 -14.72 -15.17 20.75
C PRO A 288 -15.12 -13.69 20.74
N PHE A 289 -16.22 -13.37 20.04
CA PHE A 289 -16.91 -12.08 20.14
C PHE A 289 -18.44 -12.28 20.10
N SER A 290 -19.20 -11.30 20.56
CA SER A 290 -20.68 -11.37 20.64
C SER A 290 -21.39 -10.46 19.65
N THR A 291 -20.77 -9.34 19.27
CA THR A 291 -21.37 -8.36 18.34
C THR A 291 -20.41 -8.00 17.21
N GLU A 292 -20.95 -7.58 16.06
CA GLU A 292 -20.11 -7.16 14.93
C GLU A 292 -19.32 -5.88 15.26
N GLU A 293 -19.90 -4.97 16.05
CA GLU A 293 -19.22 -3.77 16.55
C GLU A 293 -18.00 -4.13 17.39
N GLU A 294 -18.12 -5.12 18.28
CA GLU A 294 -17.02 -5.64 19.07
C GLU A 294 -15.94 -6.28 18.17
N ALA A 295 -16.32 -7.13 17.21
CA ALA A 295 -15.37 -7.75 16.29
C ALA A 295 -14.57 -6.72 15.49
N ILE A 296 -15.23 -5.67 15.00
CA ILE A 296 -14.59 -4.57 14.27
C ILE A 296 -13.63 -3.81 15.19
N ALA A 297 -14.06 -3.49 16.42
CA ALA A 297 -13.22 -2.79 17.38
C ALA A 297 -11.97 -3.60 17.74
N MET A 298 -12.10 -4.91 17.98
CA MET A 298 -10.99 -5.81 18.26
C MET A 298 -10.04 -5.94 17.07
N ALA A 299 -10.56 -6.08 15.85
CA ALA A 299 -9.75 -6.16 14.64
C ALA A 299 -8.93 -4.88 14.42
N ASN A 300 -9.55 -3.71 14.62
CA ASN A 300 -8.94 -2.40 14.41
C ASN A 300 -8.04 -1.93 15.57
N ASP A 301 -8.16 -2.51 16.78
CA ASP A 301 -7.24 -2.30 17.93
C ASP A 301 -5.88 -2.97 17.70
N CYS A 302 -5.25 -2.58 16.60
CA CYS A 302 -3.93 -3.01 16.19
C CYS A 302 -3.19 -1.82 15.60
N ARG A 303 -1.88 -1.76 15.87
CA ARG A 303 -0.98 -0.76 15.26
C ARG A 303 -0.61 -1.11 13.82
N PHE A 304 -0.94 -2.31 13.37
CA PHE A 304 -0.78 -2.79 12.01
C PHE A 304 -2.13 -2.74 11.29
N ALA A 305 -2.08 -2.74 9.96
CA ALA A 305 -3.24 -2.64 9.07
C ALA A 305 -2.82 -2.99 7.64
N LEU A 306 -2.19 -4.16 7.44
CA LEU A 306 -1.79 -4.62 6.11
C LEU A 306 -3.01 -5.22 5.40
N THR A 307 -3.47 -6.38 5.85
CA THR A 307 -4.69 -7.00 5.36
C THR A 307 -5.66 -7.39 6.48
N SER A 308 -6.89 -7.69 6.12
CA SER A 308 -7.87 -8.31 7.02
C SER A 308 -8.88 -9.12 6.23
N SER A 309 -9.66 -9.94 6.93
CA SER A 309 -10.73 -10.71 6.29
C SER A 309 -11.98 -10.86 7.13
N VAL A 310 -13.10 -11.07 6.45
CA VAL A 310 -14.38 -11.41 7.06
C VAL A 310 -15.04 -12.59 6.34
N PHE A 311 -15.52 -13.56 7.12
CA PHE A 311 -16.20 -14.76 6.65
C PHE A 311 -17.67 -14.71 7.02
N SER A 312 -18.54 -14.91 6.04
CA SER A 312 -20.00 -14.94 6.17
C SER A 312 -20.64 -15.48 4.90
N ARG A 313 -21.73 -16.23 5.03
CA ARG A 313 -22.55 -16.67 3.88
C ARG A 313 -23.39 -15.51 3.34
N ASN A 314 -23.75 -14.56 4.18
CA ASN A 314 -24.41 -13.33 3.79
C ASN A 314 -23.42 -12.26 3.31
N ARG A 315 -23.33 -12.08 1.99
CA ARG A 315 -22.43 -11.10 1.37
C ARG A 315 -22.68 -9.67 1.85
N THR A 316 -23.93 -9.28 2.13
CA THR A 316 -24.26 -7.94 2.61
C THR A 316 -23.68 -7.68 3.99
N ASN A 317 -23.75 -8.67 4.89
CA ASN A 317 -23.16 -8.57 6.23
C ASN A 317 -21.63 -8.52 6.15
N ALA A 318 -21.04 -9.42 5.35
CA ALA A 318 -19.60 -9.42 5.10
C ALA A 318 -19.11 -8.05 4.60
N TRP A 319 -19.80 -7.47 3.61
CA TRP A 319 -19.42 -6.18 3.05
C TRP A 319 -19.55 -5.03 4.07
N ARG A 320 -20.61 -5.05 4.88
CA ARG A 320 -20.83 -4.06 5.94
C ARG A 320 -19.73 -4.08 6.99
N VAL A 321 -19.22 -5.26 7.36
CA VAL A 321 -18.05 -5.40 8.24
C VAL A 321 -16.78 -4.95 7.51
N ALA A 322 -16.55 -5.45 6.30
CA ALA A 322 -15.34 -5.17 5.52
C ALA A 322 -15.06 -3.67 5.34
N THR A 323 -16.09 -2.87 5.05
CA THR A 323 -15.95 -1.40 4.88
C THR A 323 -15.52 -0.64 6.14
N LYS A 324 -15.59 -1.28 7.31
CA LYS A 324 -15.23 -0.68 8.59
C LYS A 324 -13.89 -1.18 9.12
N LEU A 325 -13.25 -2.14 8.44
CA LEU A 325 -11.95 -2.67 8.82
C LEU A 325 -10.83 -1.74 8.38
N GLU A 326 -9.89 -1.51 9.28
CA GLU A 326 -8.73 -0.68 9.01
C GLU A 326 -7.59 -1.51 8.43
N SER A 327 -7.55 -1.67 7.10
CA SER A 327 -6.50 -2.40 6.40
C SER A 327 -6.29 -1.88 4.98
N GLY A 328 -5.10 -2.12 4.42
CA GLY A 328 -4.80 -1.83 3.02
C GLY A 328 -5.61 -2.69 2.04
N VAL A 329 -5.81 -3.96 2.39
CA VAL A 329 -6.61 -4.93 1.63
C VAL A 329 -7.59 -5.63 2.57
N VAL A 330 -8.86 -5.74 2.17
CA VAL A 330 -9.89 -6.44 2.96
C VAL A 330 -10.55 -7.51 2.11
N SER A 331 -10.52 -8.74 2.59
CA SER A 331 -11.01 -9.90 1.87
C SER A 331 -12.29 -10.48 2.46
N ILE A 332 -13.15 -10.97 1.58
CA ILE A 332 -14.42 -11.58 1.97
C ILE A 332 -14.37 -13.07 1.62
N ASN A 333 -14.49 -13.91 2.64
CA ASN A 333 -14.45 -15.37 2.56
C ASN A 333 -13.14 -15.96 2.02
N ASP A 334 -12.02 -15.25 2.15
CA ASP A 334 -10.67 -15.67 1.73
C ASP A 334 -9.60 -14.78 2.40
N HIS A 335 -8.31 -15.10 2.26
CA HIS A 335 -7.19 -14.31 2.82
C HIS A 335 -5.86 -14.66 2.14
N LEU A 336 -4.87 -13.76 2.21
CA LEU A 336 -3.45 -13.92 1.81
C LEU A 336 -3.19 -14.02 0.29
N TYR A 337 -4.14 -14.52 -0.49
CA TYR A 337 -3.96 -14.75 -1.94
C TYR A 337 -3.81 -13.47 -2.77
N GLU A 338 -4.23 -12.32 -2.25
CA GLU A 338 -4.39 -11.07 -2.99
C GLU A 338 -3.05 -10.48 -3.43
N HIS A 339 -1.96 -10.77 -2.71
CA HIS A 339 -0.59 -10.43 -3.17
C HIS A 339 -0.28 -11.08 -4.52
N GLY A 340 -0.88 -12.24 -4.83
CA GLY A 340 -0.73 -12.92 -6.12
C GLY A 340 -1.48 -12.22 -7.27
N MET A 341 -2.40 -11.31 -6.97
CA MET A 341 -3.22 -10.60 -7.96
C MET A 341 -2.51 -9.31 -8.39
N SER A 342 -1.90 -9.34 -9.57
CA SER A 342 -1.05 -8.24 -10.06
C SER A 342 -1.80 -6.92 -10.28
N GLU A 343 -3.12 -6.98 -10.44
CA GLU A 343 -4.02 -5.83 -10.60
C GLU A 343 -4.44 -5.17 -9.29
N VAL A 344 -4.32 -5.88 -8.15
CA VAL A 344 -4.80 -5.42 -6.85
C VAL A 344 -3.69 -4.59 -6.19
N PRO A 345 -3.95 -3.31 -5.84
CA PRO A 345 -2.98 -2.53 -5.09
C PRO A 345 -2.65 -3.20 -3.76
N TRP A 346 -1.38 -3.30 -3.46
CA TRP A 346 -0.88 -3.90 -2.23
C TRP A 346 -0.19 -2.84 -1.36
N GLY A 347 -0.32 -2.99 -0.05
CA GLY A 347 0.27 -2.10 0.95
C GLY A 347 -0.73 -1.59 1.99
N GLY A 348 -0.26 -1.47 3.23
CA GLY A 348 -1.07 -1.14 4.40
C GLY A 348 -1.07 0.34 4.78
N TRP A 349 -1.50 0.62 6.01
CA TRP A 349 -1.26 1.90 6.69
C TRP A 349 -0.89 1.66 8.17
N LYS A 350 -0.88 2.71 9.00
CA LYS A 350 -0.31 2.67 10.37
C LYS A 350 1.15 2.18 10.31
N ASN A 351 1.55 1.23 11.15
CA ASN A 351 2.90 0.66 11.11
C ASN A 351 3.11 -0.34 9.96
N SER A 352 2.07 -0.73 9.21
CA SER A 352 2.22 -1.68 8.10
C SER A 352 2.78 -1.08 6.82
N GLY A 353 2.89 0.25 6.74
CA GLY A 353 3.59 0.84 5.60
C GLY A 353 3.12 2.21 5.14
N ILE A 354 3.81 2.68 4.10
CA ILE A 354 3.54 3.92 3.36
C ILE A 354 3.82 3.64 1.88
N GLY A 355 2.93 4.09 0.99
CA GLY A 355 3.04 3.81 -0.44
C GLY A 355 2.20 2.60 -0.86
N ARG A 356 2.25 2.27 -2.14
CA ARG A 356 1.55 1.11 -2.71
C ARG A 356 2.44 0.41 -3.72
N THR A 357 2.34 -0.90 -3.77
CA THR A 357 2.85 -1.74 -4.87
C THR A 357 1.67 -2.31 -5.65
N HIS A 358 1.97 -3.02 -6.75
CA HIS A 358 0.98 -3.70 -7.59
C HIS A 358 -0.04 -2.77 -8.26
N GLY A 359 -0.71 -3.30 -9.29
CA GLY A 359 -1.81 -2.64 -9.96
C GLY A 359 -1.48 -1.26 -10.53
N GLU A 360 -2.54 -0.46 -10.73
CA GLU A 360 -2.42 0.90 -11.27
C GLU A 360 -1.77 1.86 -10.27
N LEU A 361 -2.05 1.70 -8.97
CA LEU A 361 -1.51 2.58 -7.93
C LEU A 361 -0.01 2.38 -7.75
N GLY A 362 0.47 1.14 -7.67
CA GLY A 362 1.90 0.86 -7.56
C GLY A 362 2.69 1.27 -8.81
N LEU A 363 2.10 1.11 -10.00
CA LEU A 363 2.77 1.58 -11.21
C LEU A 363 2.90 3.12 -11.24
N LYS A 364 1.89 3.84 -10.75
CA LYS A 364 1.97 5.31 -10.61
C LYS A 364 2.92 5.75 -9.49
N GLU A 365 3.10 4.91 -8.45
CA GLU A 365 4.06 5.11 -7.37
C GLU A 365 5.51 5.14 -7.87
N MET A 366 5.77 4.55 -9.05
CA MET A 366 7.04 4.54 -9.78
C MET A 366 7.23 5.74 -10.73
N CYS A 367 6.42 6.80 -10.60
CA CYS A 367 6.46 7.97 -11.46
C CYS A 367 6.36 9.30 -10.68
N HIS A 368 6.98 10.35 -11.21
CA HIS A 368 6.59 11.72 -10.90
C HIS A 368 5.29 12.08 -11.63
N VAL A 369 4.36 12.70 -10.90
CA VAL A 369 3.13 13.26 -11.48
C VAL A 369 3.37 14.71 -11.86
N ARG A 370 3.19 15.03 -13.13
CA ARG A 370 3.28 16.39 -13.67
C ARG A 370 1.93 16.83 -14.21
N CYS A 371 1.46 18.02 -13.84
CA CYS A 371 0.29 18.64 -14.46
C CYS A 371 0.75 19.70 -15.47
N ILE A 372 0.34 19.55 -16.73
CA ILE A 372 0.40 20.63 -17.72
C ILE A 372 -0.91 21.41 -17.61
N ASN A 373 -0.82 22.64 -17.12
CA ASN A 373 -1.90 23.61 -17.15
C ASN A 373 -1.75 24.48 -18.41
N ASP A 374 -2.72 24.37 -19.30
CA ASP A 374 -2.75 25.09 -20.57
C ASP A 374 -3.85 26.16 -20.53
N ASP A 375 -3.52 27.37 -20.99
CA ASP A 375 -4.50 28.43 -21.21
C ASP A 375 -4.93 28.38 -22.67
N CYS A 376 -6.13 27.85 -22.91
CA CYS A 376 -6.65 27.63 -24.24
C CYS A 376 -7.18 28.91 -24.90
N LEU A 377 -7.05 30.09 -24.26
CA LEU A 377 -7.38 31.36 -24.90
C LEU A 377 -6.34 31.70 -25.98
N PRO A 378 -6.76 32.17 -27.17
CA PRO A 378 -5.85 32.56 -28.23
C PRO A 378 -5.02 33.79 -27.83
N SER A 379 -3.77 33.56 -27.44
CA SER A 379 -2.83 34.58 -26.92
C SER A 379 -2.52 35.71 -27.90
N GLY A 380 -2.74 35.49 -29.21
CA GLY A 380 -2.61 36.52 -30.24
C GLY A 380 -3.64 37.65 -30.14
N PHE A 381 -4.80 37.40 -29.50
CA PHE A 381 -5.90 38.37 -29.38
C PHE A 381 -6.29 38.65 -27.93
N ILE A 382 -6.14 37.66 -27.06
CA ILE A 382 -6.43 37.78 -25.64
C ILE A 382 -5.11 38.04 -24.92
N HIS A 383 -4.88 39.31 -24.59
CA HIS A 383 -3.60 39.76 -24.05
C HIS A 383 -3.49 39.59 -22.53
N ARG A 384 -4.59 39.31 -21.82
CA ARG A 384 -4.57 39.10 -20.36
C ARG A 384 -5.73 38.26 -19.83
N ASN A 385 -5.51 37.64 -18.67
CA ASN A 385 -6.56 37.03 -17.85
C ASN A 385 -7.14 38.05 -16.83
N LEU A 386 -8.29 37.71 -16.23
CA LEU A 386 -9.05 38.60 -15.32
C LEU A 386 -8.35 38.96 -14.00
N TRP A 387 -7.27 38.26 -13.66
CA TRP A 387 -6.47 38.50 -12.45
C TRP A 387 -5.08 39.09 -12.77
N TRP A 388 -4.79 39.32 -14.05
CA TRP A 388 -3.51 39.87 -14.48
C TRP A 388 -3.53 41.40 -14.43
N PHE A 389 -2.40 41.98 -14.05
CA PHE A 389 -2.23 43.42 -13.92
C PHE A 389 -2.43 44.19 -15.25
N PRO A 390 -2.57 45.53 -15.19
CA PRO A 390 -2.76 46.37 -14.00
C PRO A 390 -4.11 46.16 -13.32
N GLN A 391 -4.12 46.32 -12.00
CA GLN A 391 -5.37 46.37 -11.25
C GLN A 391 -6.12 47.66 -11.58
N SER A 392 -7.41 47.54 -11.84
CA SER A 392 -8.31 48.67 -12.10
C SER A 392 -9.70 48.32 -11.57
N ARG A 393 -10.53 49.35 -11.33
CA ARG A 393 -11.93 49.14 -10.94
C ARG A 393 -12.69 48.32 -12.00
N GLU A 394 -12.41 48.56 -13.28
CA GLU A 394 -12.99 47.80 -14.38
C GLU A 394 -12.65 46.31 -14.31
N LEU A 395 -11.38 45.96 -14.06
CA LEU A 395 -10.93 44.57 -13.89
C LEU A 395 -11.56 43.93 -12.65
N TYR A 396 -11.58 44.64 -11.51
CA TYR A 396 -12.20 44.18 -10.28
C TYR A 396 -13.69 43.85 -10.47
N ASP A 397 -14.46 44.77 -11.06
CA ASP A 397 -15.88 44.57 -11.34
C ASP A 397 -16.09 43.37 -12.29
N THR A 398 -15.22 43.22 -13.30
CA THR A 398 -15.29 42.10 -14.25
C THR A 398 -15.07 40.76 -13.55
N LEU A 399 -14.06 40.67 -12.68
CA LEU A 399 -13.80 39.47 -11.88
C LEU A 399 -14.95 39.19 -10.90
N LEU A 400 -15.51 40.22 -10.26
CA LEU A 400 -16.64 40.08 -9.34
C LEU A 400 -17.88 39.50 -10.05
N HIS A 401 -18.17 39.97 -11.27
CA HIS A 401 -19.24 39.41 -12.10
C HIS A 401 -18.93 37.97 -12.53
N ALA A 402 -17.68 37.66 -12.91
CA ALA A 402 -17.28 36.30 -13.27
C ALA A 402 -17.47 35.31 -12.10
N VAL A 403 -17.07 35.70 -10.88
CA VAL A 403 -17.31 34.93 -9.65
C VAL A 403 -18.81 34.78 -9.38
N SER A 404 -19.58 35.85 -9.57
CA SER A 404 -21.04 35.84 -9.36
C SER A 404 -21.80 34.97 -10.36
N VAL A 405 -21.22 34.72 -11.54
CA VAL A 405 -21.72 33.75 -12.53
C VAL A 405 -21.29 32.33 -12.18
N ALA A 406 -20.05 32.14 -11.71
CA ALA A 406 -19.52 30.84 -11.30
C ALA A 406 -20.16 30.29 -10.02
N ALA A 407 -20.58 31.17 -9.10
CA ALA A 407 -21.24 30.82 -7.84
C ALA A 407 -22.48 31.71 -7.59
N PRO A 408 -23.58 31.49 -8.34
CA PRO A 408 -24.75 32.36 -8.27
C PRO A 408 -25.62 32.04 -7.05
N ARG A 409 -26.26 33.06 -6.48
CA ARG A 409 -27.30 32.91 -5.43
C ARG A 409 -28.67 32.46 -5.97
N GLY A 410 -28.80 32.33 -7.29
CA GLY A 410 -30.03 31.99 -8.00
C GLY A 410 -29.91 32.29 -9.50
N VAL A 411 -30.85 31.82 -10.31
CA VAL A 411 -30.82 31.94 -11.78
C VAL A 411 -30.81 33.40 -12.24
N THR A 412 -31.64 34.25 -11.62
CA THR A 412 -31.69 35.69 -11.94
C THR A 412 -30.39 36.41 -11.64
N HIS A 413 -29.74 36.05 -10.53
CA HIS A 413 -28.41 36.56 -10.15
C HIS A 413 -27.35 36.13 -11.17
N ALA A 414 -27.36 34.86 -11.60
CA ALA A 414 -26.45 34.37 -12.62
C ALA A 414 -26.62 35.13 -13.94
N MET A 415 -27.85 35.27 -14.42
CA MET A 415 -28.15 35.96 -15.69
C MET A 415 -27.74 37.43 -15.67
N ALA A 416 -28.09 38.17 -14.61
CA ALA A 416 -27.73 39.58 -14.49
C ALA A 416 -26.21 39.81 -14.49
N ASN A 417 -25.47 38.95 -13.78
CA ASN A 417 -24.02 39.02 -13.74
C ASN A 417 -23.37 38.54 -15.05
N PHE A 418 -23.97 37.59 -15.76
CA PHE A 418 -23.48 37.14 -17.08
C PHE A 418 -23.54 38.27 -18.12
N PHE A 419 -24.67 38.98 -18.19
CA PHE A 419 -24.77 40.15 -19.08
C PHE A 419 -23.77 41.26 -18.71
N SER A 420 -23.55 41.46 -17.41
CA SER A 420 -22.58 42.46 -16.92
C SER A 420 -21.14 42.06 -17.22
N LEU A 421 -20.82 40.76 -17.12
CA LEU A 421 -19.53 40.19 -17.49
C LEU A 421 -19.26 40.36 -18.99
N MET A 422 -20.22 40.02 -19.86
CA MET A 422 -20.07 40.15 -21.31
C MET A 422 -19.78 41.59 -21.75
N LYS A 423 -20.41 42.58 -21.09
CA LYS A 423 -20.16 44.01 -21.36
C LYS A 423 -18.74 44.46 -21.01
N ARG A 424 -18.07 43.77 -20.08
CA ARG A 424 -16.77 44.16 -19.50
C ARG A 424 -15.62 43.25 -19.91
N ALA A 425 -15.90 42.11 -20.55
CA ALA A 425 -14.89 41.14 -21.02
C ALA A 425 -13.85 41.74 -21.97
N GLY A 426 -14.16 42.86 -22.65
CA GLY A 426 -13.21 43.60 -23.49
C GLY A 426 -11.93 44.06 -22.76
N VAL A 427 -11.91 44.09 -21.44
CA VAL A 427 -10.70 44.35 -20.63
C VAL A 427 -9.58 43.34 -20.92
N MET A 428 -9.92 42.09 -21.28
CA MET A 428 -8.97 41.02 -21.59
C MET A 428 -8.27 41.20 -22.95
N LEU A 429 -8.91 41.94 -23.87
CA LEU A 429 -8.41 42.20 -25.22
C LEU A 429 -7.52 43.44 -25.29
N ARG A 430 -7.48 44.27 -24.23
CA ARG A 430 -6.74 45.54 -24.26
C ARG A 430 -5.25 45.28 -23.94
N PRO A 431 -4.30 45.77 -24.76
CA PRO A 431 -2.88 45.68 -24.43
C PRO A 431 -2.54 46.50 -23.18
N TRP A 432 -1.45 46.14 -22.51
CA TRP A 432 -0.95 46.89 -21.36
C TRP A 432 -0.51 48.28 -21.80
N ARG A 433 -1.15 49.33 -21.28
CA ARG A 433 -0.70 50.71 -21.51
C ARG A 433 0.10 51.17 -20.30
N HIS A 434 1.38 51.50 -20.51
CA HIS A 434 2.17 52.19 -19.49
C HIS A 434 1.59 53.58 -19.28
N HIS A 435 1.02 53.85 -18.12
CA HIS A 435 0.93 55.23 -17.64
C HIS A 435 2.35 55.63 -17.22
N ILE A 436 3.11 56.21 -18.15
CA ILE A 436 4.24 57.05 -17.76
C ILE A 436 3.59 58.32 -17.21
N PRO A 437 3.67 58.63 -15.91
CA PRO A 437 3.16 59.90 -15.43
C PRO A 437 3.98 60.98 -16.13
N THR A 438 3.31 61.76 -16.98
CA THR A 438 3.89 62.98 -17.53
C THR A 438 4.31 63.87 -16.36
N ARG A 439 5.49 64.48 -16.46
CA ARG A 439 6.18 65.27 -15.43
C ARG A 439 5.43 66.53 -14.96
N GLU A 440 4.14 66.68 -15.25
CA GLU A 440 3.31 67.83 -14.88
C GLU A 440 2.40 67.44 -13.71
N GLY A 441 2.99 67.35 -12.52
CA GLY A 441 2.25 66.99 -11.32
C GLY A 441 3.09 66.89 -10.06
N LYS A 442 4.27 67.50 -10.02
CA LYS A 442 4.95 67.78 -8.73
C LYS A 442 4.33 69.04 -8.13
N SER A 443 3.16 68.92 -7.52
CA SER A 443 2.72 69.90 -6.53
C SER A 443 1.71 69.27 -5.59
N LYS A 444 2.15 69.13 -4.33
CA LYS A 444 1.40 68.71 -3.13
C LYS A 444 1.07 67.21 -3.15
N ILE A 445 1.53 66.38 -2.22
CA ILE A 445 1.45 66.51 -0.75
C ILE A 445 2.58 65.67 -0.12
N LEU A 446 3.15 66.20 0.96
CA LEU A 446 4.03 65.55 1.96
C LEU A 446 3.23 64.59 2.83
#